data_AF-A0A8T3TRS7-F1
#
_entry.id   AF-A0A8T3TRS7-F1
#
_cell.length_a   1.000
_cell.length_b   1.000
_cell.length_c   1.000
_cell.angle_alpha   90.00
_cell.angle_beta   90.00
_cell.angle_gamma   90.00
#
_symmetry.space_group_name_H-M   'P 1'
#
loop_
_entity.id
_entity.type
_entity.pdbx_description
1 polymer ?
#
loop_
_entity_poly.entity_id
_entity_poly.type
_entity_poly.pdbx_seq_one_letter_code
_entity_poly.pdbx_strand_id
1 'polypeptide(L)'
;MNGPLFIRTLAAHRIRLLAAGSGMFAWGFVLPIIYATFGQDLKQLVEGNPLLSQFAQFGGGDVFSLHGSIALGFIHPFTLVLMGIFAVGFSTLAVAGERQRGTLEVILSRPISRHTFYLTLLVAGALFLAILLASHLIASVLSASLMGVLPELSLGNLPLLWLVGWLLFMCFLAIG
;
A
#
# COMPACT_ATOMS: atom_id res chain seq x y z
N MET A 1 -11.31 18.90 10.85
CA MET A 1 -9.97 18.34 11.09
C MET A 1 -9.18 19.28 12.00
N ASN A 2 -8.44 18.76 12.99
CA ASN A 2 -7.63 19.59 13.90
C ASN A 2 -6.15 19.56 13.46
N GLY A 3 -5.62 20.70 13.00
CA GLY A 3 -4.26 20.81 12.46
C GLY A 3 -3.15 20.41 13.45
N PRO A 4 -3.14 20.92 14.69
CA PRO A 4 -2.14 20.53 15.69
C PRO A 4 -2.12 19.03 15.99
N LEU A 5 -3.30 18.41 16.13
CA LEU A 5 -3.42 16.96 16.33
C LEU A 5 -2.89 16.18 15.12
N PHE A 6 -3.20 16.64 13.90
CA PHE A 6 -2.73 16.03 12.67
C PHE A 6 -1.19 16.03 12.58
N ILE A 7 -0.55 17.19 12.78
CA ILE A 7 0.92 17.32 12.72
C ILE A 7 1.57 16.45 13.79
N ARG A 8 1.03 16.43 15.01
CA ARG A 8 1.52 15.54 16.08
C ARG A 8 1.40 14.07 15.68
N THR A 9 0.29 13.68 15.06
CA THR A 9 0.06 12.30 14.60
C THR A 9 1.08 11.88 13.54
N LEU A 10 1.34 12.75 12.57
CA LEU A 10 2.35 12.56 11.53
C LEU A 10 3.76 12.42 12.14
N ALA A 11 4.12 13.34 13.04
CA ALA A 11 5.42 13.30 13.71
C ALA A 11 5.61 12.02 14.54
N ALA A 12 4.56 11.56 15.23
CA ALA A 12 4.60 10.34 16.04
C ALA A 12 4.77 9.06 15.21
N HIS A 13 4.23 9.05 13.98
CA HIS A 13 4.23 7.87 13.12
C HIS A 13 5.34 7.86 12.06
N ARG A 14 6.14 8.93 11.95
CA ARG A 14 7.18 9.08 10.91
C ARG A 14 8.11 7.88 10.78
N ILE A 15 8.58 7.30 11.90
CA ILE A 15 9.52 6.18 11.87
C ILE A 15 8.82 4.92 11.35
N ARG A 16 7.58 4.66 11.78
CA ARG A 16 6.77 3.53 11.30
C ARG A 16 6.46 3.70 9.81
N LEU A 17 6.14 4.92 9.38
CA LEU A 17 5.89 5.22 7.98
C LEU A 17 7.15 5.03 7.12
N LEU A 18 8.33 5.44 7.60
CA LEU A 18 9.60 5.22 6.90
C LEU A 18 9.95 3.74 6.81
N ALA A 19 9.77 2.98 7.90
CA ALA A 19 10.06 1.54 7.92
C ALA A 19 9.08 0.74 7.05
N ALA A 20 7.78 1.03 7.12
CA ALA A 20 6.80 0.40 6.25
C ALA A 20 6.98 0.84 4.79
N GLY A 21 7.29 2.12 4.57
CA GLY A 21 7.56 2.69 3.26
C GLY A 21 8.77 2.06 2.58
N SER A 22 9.87 1.84 3.31
CA SER A 22 11.04 1.15 2.75
C SER A 22 10.73 -0.30 2.39
N GLY A 23 9.93 -1.01 3.20
CA GLY A 23 9.44 -2.36 2.88
C GLY A 23 8.57 -2.39 1.62
N MET A 24 7.62 -1.44 1.50
CA MET A 24 6.76 -1.31 0.32
C MET A 24 7.55 -0.91 -0.93
N PHE A 25 8.54 -0.03 -0.79
CA PHE A 25 9.44 0.36 -1.86
C PHE A 25 10.26 -0.84 -2.35
N ALA A 26 10.93 -1.55 -1.44
CA ALA A 26 11.70 -2.74 -1.77
C ALA A 26 10.82 -3.78 -2.49
N TRP A 27 9.60 -4.01 -2.00
CA TRP A 27 8.66 -4.93 -2.62
C TRP A 27 8.21 -4.49 -4.02
N GLY A 28 7.91 -3.20 -4.21
CA GLY A 28 7.54 -2.67 -5.53
C GLY A 28 8.65 -2.74 -6.54
N PHE A 29 9.90 -2.72 -6.08
CA PHE A 29 11.07 -2.85 -6.92
C PHE A 29 11.27 -4.26 -7.47
N VAL A 30 10.78 -5.30 -6.78
CA VAL A 30 11.10 -6.71 -7.08
C VAL A 30 10.37 -7.24 -8.31
N LEU A 31 9.07 -6.98 -8.46
CA LEU A 31 8.26 -7.67 -9.48
C LEU A 31 8.63 -7.31 -10.92
N PRO A 32 8.89 -6.03 -11.27
CA PRO A 32 9.37 -5.69 -12.61
C PRO A 32 10.75 -6.30 -12.93
N ILE A 33 11.62 -6.50 -11.93
CA ILE A 33 12.89 -7.21 -12.11
C ILE A 33 12.63 -8.68 -12.46
N ILE A 34 11.74 -9.34 -11.72
CA ILE A 34 11.38 -10.74 -11.99
C ILE A 34 10.79 -10.85 -13.40
N TYR A 35 9.89 -9.95 -13.79
CA TYR A 35 9.35 -9.92 -15.15
C TYR A 35 10.45 -9.75 -16.20
N ALA A 36 11.33 -8.76 -16.05
CA ALA A 36 12.39 -8.51 -17.03
C ALA A 36 13.40 -9.68 -17.14
N THR A 37 13.63 -10.40 -16.03
CA THR A 37 14.60 -11.50 -15.99
C THR A 37 14.01 -12.81 -16.49
N PHE A 38 12.75 -13.13 -16.16
CA PHE A 38 12.14 -14.45 -16.37
C PHE A 38 10.89 -14.44 -17.24
N GLY A 39 10.42 -13.27 -17.69
CA GLY A 39 9.12 -13.13 -18.36
C GLY A 39 8.98 -13.97 -19.63
N GLN A 40 10.05 -14.09 -20.44
CA GLN A 40 10.03 -14.90 -21.65
C GLN A 40 9.94 -16.40 -21.33
N ASP A 41 10.71 -16.88 -20.36
CA ASP A 41 10.68 -18.29 -19.94
C ASP A 41 9.33 -18.65 -19.33
N LEU A 42 8.77 -17.76 -18.49
CA LEU A 42 7.45 -17.93 -17.90
C LEU A 42 6.35 -17.96 -18.97
N LYS A 43 6.44 -17.11 -20.00
CA LYS A 43 5.48 -17.11 -21.09
C LYS A 43 5.50 -18.42 -21.89
N GLN A 44 6.69 -18.93 -22.21
CA GLN A 44 6.83 -20.23 -22.88
C GLN A 44 6.27 -21.38 -22.04
N LEU A 45 6.49 -21.36 -20.72
CA LEU A 45 5.93 -22.35 -19.80
C LEU A 45 4.40 -22.29 -19.73
N VAL A 46 3.82 -21.09 -19.74
CA VAL A 46 2.36 -20.86 -19.68
C VAL A 46 1.68 -21.32 -20.98
N GLU A 47 2.25 -20.99 -22.13
CA GLU A 47 1.74 -21.42 -23.44
C GLU A 47 1.79 -22.96 -23.60
N GLY A 48 2.76 -23.61 -22.96
CA GLY A 48 2.92 -25.07 -22.97
C GLY A 48 2.03 -25.84 -21.97
N ASN A 49 1.33 -25.18 -21.03
CA ASN A 49 0.57 -25.87 -19.98
C ASN A 49 -0.81 -25.24 -19.72
N PRO A 50 -1.91 -25.95 -20.03
CA PRO A 50 -3.28 -25.44 -19.82
C PRO A 50 -3.60 -25.03 -18.38
N LEU A 51 -3.05 -25.71 -17.37
CA LEU A 51 -3.26 -25.33 -15.97
C LEU A 51 -2.59 -23.99 -15.66
N LEU A 52 -1.37 -23.76 -16.16
CA LEU A 52 -0.66 -22.50 -15.95
C LEU A 52 -1.35 -21.35 -16.69
N SER A 53 -1.96 -21.59 -17.84
CA SER A 53 -2.76 -20.58 -18.54
C SER A 53 -3.99 -20.10 -17.74
N GLN A 54 -4.64 -21.01 -16.99
CA GLN A 54 -5.73 -20.64 -16.09
C GLN A 54 -5.22 -19.83 -14.88
N PHE A 55 -4.08 -20.23 -14.31
CA PHE A 55 -3.42 -19.43 -13.26
C PHE A 55 -2.95 -18.07 -13.77
N ALA A 56 -2.51 -17.98 -15.03
CA ALA A 56 -2.04 -16.73 -15.62
C ALA A 56 -3.14 -15.67 -15.67
N GLN A 57 -4.40 -16.10 -15.82
CA GLN A 57 -5.58 -15.23 -15.84
C GLN A 57 -6.15 -14.94 -14.44
N PHE A 58 -5.55 -15.50 -13.39
CA PHE A 58 -5.99 -15.28 -12.01
C PHE A 58 -5.88 -13.79 -11.66
N GLY A 59 -7.00 -13.17 -11.27
CA GLY A 59 -7.05 -11.73 -10.97
C GLY A 59 -7.48 -10.84 -12.14
N GLY A 60 -7.94 -11.41 -13.26
CA GLY A 60 -8.61 -10.66 -14.34
C GLY A 60 -7.68 -10.08 -15.41
N GLY A 61 -6.42 -10.51 -15.45
CA GLY A 61 -5.44 -10.14 -16.46
C GLY A 61 -4.26 -11.11 -16.46
N ASP A 62 -3.37 -11.01 -17.46
CA ASP A 62 -2.18 -11.85 -17.54
C ASP A 62 -1.14 -11.45 -16.49
N VAL A 63 -1.04 -12.20 -15.39
CA VAL A 63 -0.07 -11.98 -14.29
C VAL A 63 1.39 -12.02 -14.75
N PHE A 64 1.67 -12.64 -15.90
CA PHE A 64 3.02 -12.73 -16.46
C PHE A 64 3.35 -11.57 -17.39
N SER A 65 2.40 -10.67 -17.66
CA SER A 65 2.69 -9.38 -18.30
C SER A 65 3.29 -8.39 -17.31
N LEU A 66 3.95 -7.33 -17.79
CA LEU A 66 4.42 -6.25 -16.92
C LEU A 66 3.27 -5.62 -16.11
N HIS A 67 2.10 -5.44 -16.73
CA HIS A 67 0.92 -4.91 -16.05
C HIS A 67 0.43 -5.85 -14.94
N GLY A 68 0.32 -7.14 -15.26
CA GLY A 68 -0.15 -8.15 -14.32
C GLY A 68 0.82 -8.38 -13.18
N SER A 69 2.13 -8.33 -13.43
CA SER A 69 3.13 -8.47 -12.38
C SER A 69 3.09 -7.30 -11.38
N ILE A 70 2.94 -6.06 -11.86
CA ILE A 70 2.75 -4.90 -10.97
C ILE A 70 1.41 -5.00 -10.22
N ALA A 71 0.32 -5.36 -10.89
CA ALA A 71 -0.99 -5.53 -10.26
C ALA A 71 -0.97 -6.65 -9.20
N LEU A 72 -0.30 -7.77 -9.48
CA LEU A 72 -0.06 -8.86 -8.54
C LEU A 72 0.66 -8.34 -7.29
N GLY A 73 1.59 -7.39 -7.43
CA GLY A 73 2.28 -6.73 -6.33
C GLY A 73 1.35 -6.09 -5.30
N PHE A 74 0.21 -5.54 -5.73
CA PHE A 74 -0.78 -4.91 -4.85
C PHE A 74 -1.62 -5.92 -4.07
N ILE A 75 -1.93 -7.07 -4.68
CA ILE A 75 -2.74 -8.14 -4.06
C ILE A 75 -1.89 -9.27 -3.47
N HIS A 76 -0.56 -9.16 -3.57
CA HIS A 76 0.35 -10.16 -3.04
C HIS A 76 0.24 -10.22 -1.51
N PRO A 77 0.32 -11.42 -0.89
CA PRO A 77 0.25 -11.57 0.56
C PRO A 77 1.20 -10.64 1.33
N PHE A 78 2.38 -10.35 0.78
CA PHE A 78 3.33 -9.40 1.39
C PHE A 78 2.73 -7.99 1.54
N THR A 79 2.17 -7.43 0.47
CA THR A 79 1.51 -6.12 0.50
C THR A 79 0.28 -6.16 1.40
N LEU A 80 -0.55 -7.19 1.27
CA LEU A 80 -1.76 -7.35 2.10
C LEU A 80 -1.42 -7.37 3.59
N VAL A 81 -0.37 -8.09 3.99
CA VAL A 81 0.08 -8.18 5.39
C VAL A 81 0.67 -6.85 5.86
N LEU A 82 1.61 -6.25 5.12
CA LEU A 82 2.22 -4.99 5.53
C LEU A 82 1.19 -3.85 5.65
N MET A 83 0.36 -3.69 4.62
CA MET A 83 -0.67 -2.67 4.59
C MET A 83 -1.79 -2.96 5.60
N GLY A 84 -2.19 -4.22 5.76
CA GLY A 84 -3.17 -4.64 6.76
C GLY A 84 -2.70 -4.37 8.19
N ILE A 85 -1.48 -4.79 8.53
CA ILE A 85 -0.85 -4.50 9.83
C ILE A 85 -0.76 -3.00 10.05
N PHE A 86 -0.36 -2.23 9.03
CA PHE A 86 -0.26 -0.78 9.17
C PHE A 86 -1.64 -0.13 9.38
N ALA A 87 -2.64 -0.47 8.56
CA ALA A 87 -3.98 0.10 8.61
C ALA A 87 -4.66 -0.21 9.95
N VAL A 88 -4.70 -1.48 10.34
CA VAL A 88 -5.34 -1.94 11.59
C VAL A 88 -4.52 -1.51 12.81
N GLY A 89 -3.18 -1.62 12.73
CA GLY A 89 -2.29 -1.21 13.81
C GLY A 89 -2.36 0.29 14.09
N PHE A 90 -2.49 1.11 13.05
CA PHE A 90 -2.64 2.55 13.23
C PHE A 90 -3.98 2.91 13.89
N SER A 91 -5.11 2.42 13.37
CA SER A 91 -6.43 2.75 13.92
C SER A 91 -6.57 2.31 15.39
N THR A 92 -6.17 1.07 15.69
CA THR A 92 -6.20 0.53 17.06
C THR A 92 -5.29 1.31 18.02
N LEU A 93 -4.03 1.59 17.64
CA LEU A 93 -3.08 2.29 18.50
C LEU A 93 -3.38 3.78 18.66
N ALA A 94 -4.14 4.38 17.76
CA ALA A 94 -4.52 5.79 17.86
C ALA A 94 -5.40 6.08 19.09
N VAL A 95 -6.18 5.10 19.55
CA VAL A 95 -7.03 5.22 20.74
C VAL A 95 -6.46 4.40 21.90
N ALA A 96 -6.24 3.10 21.69
CA ALA A 96 -5.77 2.20 22.76
C ALA A 96 -4.35 2.55 23.21
N GLY A 97 -3.49 3.00 22.29
CA GLY A 97 -2.12 3.42 22.61
C GLY A 97 -2.08 4.68 23.47
N GLU A 98 -2.95 5.66 23.21
CA GLU A 98 -3.06 6.85 24.08
C GLU A 98 -3.65 6.52 25.45
N ARG A 99 -4.57 5.54 25.53
CA ARG A 99 -5.06 5.02 26.82
C ARG A 99 -3.93 4.36 27.62
N GLN A 100 -3.15 3.48 26.99
CA GLN A 100 -2.05 2.77 27.65
C GLN A 100 -0.93 3.71 28.12
N ARG A 101 -0.68 4.80 27.37
CA ARG A 101 0.30 5.84 27.74
C ARG A 101 -0.21 6.81 28.82
N GLY A 102 -1.47 6.68 29.26
CA GLY A 102 -2.10 7.62 30.20
C GLY A 102 -2.32 9.03 29.61
N THR A 103 -2.15 9.20 28.30
CA THR A 103 -2.26 10.51 27.63
C THR A 103 -3.66 10.81 27.12
N LEU A 104 -4.55 9.80 27.11
CA LEU A 104 -5.92 9.96 26.63
C LEU A 104 -6.70 11.02 27.42
N GLU A 105 -6.56 11.06 28.74
CA GLU A 105 -7.24 12.04 29.61
C GLU A 105 -6.77 13.47 29.32
N VAL A 106 -5.48 13.64 29.02
CA VAL A 106 -4.89 14.94 28.63
C VAL A 106 -5.37 15.40 27.25
N ILE A 107 -5.65 14.47 26.34
CA ILE A 107 -6.22 14.79 25.02
C ILE A 107 -7.70 15.18 25.17
N LEU A 108 -8.45 14.45 25.99
CA LEU A 108 -9.88 14.68 26.22
C LEU A 108 -10.17 15.90 27.11
N SER A 109 -9.20 16.36 27.90
CA SER A 109 -9.32 17.61 28.66
C SER A 109 -9.29 18.86 27.77
N ARG A 110 -8.78 18.73 26.53
CA ARG A 110 -8.88 19.79 25.53
C ARG A 110 -10.29 19.78 24.92
N PRO A 111 -10.87 20.96 24.61
CA PRO A 111 -12.20 21.08 24.01
C PRO A 111 -12.19 20.66 22.53
N ILE A 112 -11.94 19.38 22.26
CA ILE A 112 -11.93 18.78 20.93
C ILE A 112 -13.17 17.89 20.81
N SER A 113 -14.01 18.13 19.81
CA SER A 113 -15.17 17.26 19.58
C SER A 113 -14.72 15.87 19.13
N ARG A 114 -15.45 14.82 19.57
CA ARG A 114 -15.15 13.41 19.22
C ARG A 114 -15.08 13.19 17.71
N HIS A 115 -16.00 13.78 16.95
CA HIS A 115 -16.00 13.72 15.48
C HIS A 115 -14.72 14.33 14.88
N THR A 116 -14.26 15.47 15.40
CA THR A 116 -13.03 16.10 14.92
C THR A 116 -11.81 15.22 15.21
N PHE A 117 -11.78 14.57 16.37
CA PHE A 117 -10.72 13.65 16.74
C PHE A 117 -10.65 12.45 15.77
N TYR A 118 -11.74 11.70 15.62
CA TYR A 118 -11.78 10.53 14.73
C TYR A 118 -11.54 10.89 13.26
N LEU A 119 -12.12 12.00 12.77
CA LEU A 119 -11.89 12.45 11.40
C LEU A 119 -10.42 12.83 11.17
N THR A 120 -9.76 13.43 12.16
CA THR A 120 -8.33 13.76 12.05
C THR A 120 -7.47 12.50 11.97
N LEU A 121 -7.80 11.47 12.76
CA LEU A 121 -7.12 10.18 12.70
C LEU A 121 -7.38 9.46 11.37
N LEU A 122 -8.63 9.44 10.90
CA LEU A 122 -9.00 8.84 9.62
C LEU A 122 -8.23 9.50 8.46
N VAL A 123 -8.18 10.84 8.42
CA VAL A 123 -7.43 11.57 7.38
C VAL A 123 -5.92 11.28 7.48
N ALA A 124 -5.36 11.20 8.68
CA ALA A 124 -3.96 10.85 8.87
C ALA A 124 -3.65 9.42 8.40
N GLY A 125 -4.46 8.44 8.79
CA GLY A 125 -4.32 7.05 8.35
C GLY A 125 -4.48 6.92 6.84
N ALA A 126 -5.48 7.59 6.27
CA ALA A 126 -5.72 7.63 4.83
C ALA A 126 -4.50 8.16 4.07
N LEU A 127 -3.90 9.25 4.56
CA LEU A 127 -2.67 9.80 3.99
C LEU A 127 -1.50 8.82 4.10
N PHE A 128 -1.35 8.12 5.22
CA PHE A 128 -0.26 7.15 5.38
C PHE A 128 -0.39 6.00 4.39
N LEU A 129 -1.58 5.42 4.24
CA LEU A 129 -1.82 4.36 3.26
C LEU A 129 -1.58 4.85 1.83
N ALA A 130 -2.01 6.08 1.51
CA ALA A 130 -1.73 6.73 0.23
C ALA A 130 -0.22 6.81 -0.06
N ILE A 131 0.57 7.25 0.92
CA ILE A 131 2.03 7.37 0.80
C ILE A 131 2.68 5.99 0.63
N LEU A 132 2.26 4.97 1.37
CA LEU A 132 2.82 3.62 1.29
C LEU A 132 2.57 2.99 -0.09
N LEU A 133 1.35 3.12 -0.62
CA LEU A 133 1.02 2.65 -1.97
C LEU A 133 1.73 3.45 -3.06
N ALA A 134 1.88 4.77 -2.86
CA ALA A 134 2.64 5.60 -3.79
C ALA A 134 4.10 5.17 -3.81
N SER A 135 4.69 4.86 -2.65
CA SER A 135 6.06 4.34 -2.53
C SER A 135 6.24 3.03 -3.30
N HIS A 136 5.30 2.09 -3.16
CA HIS A 136 5.28 0.84 -3.92
C HIS A 136 5.18 1.07 -5.44
N LEU A 137 4.28 1.95 -5.86
CA LEU A 137 4.08 2.26 -7.28
C LEU A 137 5.30 2.96 -7.89
N ILE A 138 5.89 3.93 -7.18
CA ILE A 138 7.10 4.63 -7.61
C ILE A 138 8.25 3.64 -7.78
N ALA A 139 8.43 2.70 -6.84
CA ALA A 139 9.45 1.67 -6.95
C ALA A 139 9.23 0.73 -8.14
N SER A 140 7.97 0.40 -8.44
CA SER A 140 7.59 -0.42 -9.59
C SER A 140 7.91 0.27 -10.92
N VAL A 141 7.57 1.55 -11.04
CA VAL A 141 7.89 2.36 -12.23
C VAL A 141 9.40 2.54 -12.37
N LEU A 142 10.11 2.80 -11.26
CA LEU A 142 11.56 2.97 -11.26
C LEU A 142 12.27 1.69 -11.71
N SER A 143 11.93 0.54 -11.13
CA SER A 143 12.52 -0.75 -11.53
C SER A 143 12.20 -1.10 -12.98
N ALA A 144 10.96 -0.90 -13.45
CA ALA A 144 10.60 -1.10 -14.86
C ALA A 144 11.41 -0.19 -15.80
N SER A 145 11.69 1.06 -15.40
CA SER A 145 12.54 1.98 -16.16
C SER A 145 14.00 1.53 -16.22
N LEU A 146 14.54 1.04 -15.10
CA LEU A 146 15.92 0.56 -15.01
C LEU A 146 16.13 -0.74 -15.80
N MET A 147 15.10 -1.57 -15.89
CA MET A 147 15.11 -2.82 -16.67
C MET A 147 14.77 -2.61 -18.15
N GLY A 148 14.46 -1.38 -18.60
CA GLY A 148 14.16 -1.08 -20.00
C GLY A 148 12.78 -1.55 -20.50
N VAL A 149 11.92 -2.03 -19.61
CA VAL A 149 10.58 -2.57 -19.94
C VAL A 149 9.45 -1.56 -19.76
N LEU A 150 9.76 -0.34 -19.30
CA LEU A 150 8.78 0.73 -19.09
C LEU A 150 7.84 1.02 -20.29
N PRO A 151 8.27 0.95 -21.57
CA PRO A 151 7.37 1.19 -22.71
C PRO A 151 6.20 0.22 -22.80
N GLU A 152 6.30 -0.95 -22.18
CA GLU A 152 5.23 -1.95 -22.14
C GLU A 152 4.15 -1.61 -21.09
N LEU A 153 4.39 -0.59 -20.25
CA LEU A 153 3.49 -0.17 -19.17
C LEU A 153 2.60 1.00 -19.61
N SER A 154 1.28 0.81 -19.50
CA SER A 154 0.29 1.87 -19.65
C SER A 154 0.28 2.75 -18.42
N LEU A 155 1.08 3.82 -18.45
CA LEU A 155 1.18 4.79 -17.36
C LEU A 155 -0.18 5.42 -17.01
N GLY A 156 -1.12 5.50 -17.96
CA GLY A 156 -2.46 6.05 -17.76
C GLY A 156 -3.31 5.25 -16.75
N ASN A 157 -3.03 3.96 -16.57
CA ASN A 157 -3.79 3.10 -15.65
C ASN A 157 -3.23 3.11 -14.22
N LEU A 158 -2.01 3.62 -14.01
CA LEU A 158 -1.36 3.61 -12.70
C LEU A 158 -2.08 4.42 -11.61
N PRO A 159 -2.64 5.62 -11.91
CA PRO A 159 -3.44 6.35 -10.93
C PRO A 159 -4.67 5.57 -10.48
N LEU A 160 -5.30 4.83 -11.40
CA LEU A 160 -6.47 4.00 -11.08
C LEU A 160 -6.06 2.80 -10.21
N LEU A 161 -4.96 2.12 -10.54
CA LEU A 161 -4.43 1.02 -9.71
C LEU A 161 -4.13 1.50 -8.29
N TRP A 162 -3.46 2.64 -8.15
CA TRP A 162 -3.18 3.25 -6.85
C TRP A 162 -4.46 3.60 -6.10
N LEU A 163 -5.44 4.22 -6.77
CA LEU A 163 -6.71 4.61 -6.16
C LEU A 163 -7.50 3.39 -5.67
N VAL A 164 -7.60 2.33 -6.47
CA VAL A 164 -8.29 1.09 -6.09
C VAL A 164 -7.61 0.43 -4.89
N GLY A 165 -6.28 0.32 -4.91
CA GLY A 165 -5.51 -0.18 -3.76
C GLY A 165 -5.73 0.67 -2.51
N TRP A 166 -5.75 1.99 -2.67
CA TRP A 166 -5.97 2.91 -1.55
C TRP A 166 -7.35 2.75 -0.94
N LEU A 167 -8.40 2.66 -1.77
CA LEU A 167 -9.77 2.42 -1.33
C LEU A 167 -9.91 1.07 -0.62
N LEU A 168 -9.26 0.02 -1.12
CA LEU A 168 -9.22 -1.28 -0.45
C LEU A 168 -8.64 -1.18 0.97
N PHE A 169 -7.49 -0.52 1.13
CA PHE A 169 -6.85 -0.38 2.45
C PHE A 169 -7.55 0.61 3.37
N MET A 170 -8.29 1.58 2.82
CA MET A 170 -9.20 2.43 3.58
C MET A 170 -10.32 1.63 4.26
N CYS A 171 -10.81 0.56 3.65
CA CYS A 171 -11.78 -0.32 4.29
C CYS A 171 -11.22 -0.95 5.57
N PHE A 172 -9.95 -1.43 5.54
CA PHE A 172 -9.30 -1.99 6.73
C PHE A 172 -9.02 -0.94 7.80
N LEU A 173 -8.65 0.28 7.40
CA LEU A 173 -8.44 1.39 8.32
C LEU A 173 -9.72 1.72 9.12
N ALA A 174 -10.88 1.62 8.49
CA ALA A 174 -12.18 1.93 9.09
C ALA A 174 -12.65 0.89 10.14
N ILE A 175 -11.99 -0.26 10.26
CA ILE A 175 -12.38 -1.33 11.21
C ILE A 175 -11.95 -1.03 12.65
N GLY A 176 -10.88 -0.24 12.84
CA GLY A 176 -10.38 0.12 14.18
C GLY A 176 -10.83 1.49 14.63
#